data_AF-A0A504BUK5-F1
#
_entry.id   AF-A0A504BUK5-F1
#
_cell.length_a   1.000
_cell.length_b   1.000
_cell.length_c   1.000
_cell.angle_alpha   90.00
_cell.angle_beta   90.00
_cell.angle_gamma   90.00
#
_symmetry.space_group_name_H-M   'P 1'
#
loop_
_entity.id
_entity.type
_entity.pdbx_description
1 polymer ?
#
loop_
_entity_poly.entity_id
_entity_poly.type
_entity_poly.pdbx_seq_one_letter_code
_entity_poly.pdbx_strand_id
1 'polypeptide(L)' 'MPEPDRIIRLRTVLVRTGLSRSTLYRKIADGTFPAQLKISVNGAGWRESDINRWVEDPVSWRPMREGDEMR' A
#
# COMPACT_ATOMS: atom_id res chain seq x y z
N MET A 1 13.76 15.65 -8.66
CA MET A 1 12.87 15.08 -9.68
C MET A 1 11.89 14.19 -8.93
N PRO A 2 10.56 14.35 -9.01
CA PRO A 2 9.67 13.39 -8.38
C PRO A 2 9.89 12.04 -9.07
N GLU A 3 10.38 11.06 -8.34
CA GLU A 3 10.55 9.71 -8.87
C GLU A 3 9.17 9.19 -9.29
N PRO A 4 9.04 8.55 -10.48
CA PRO A 4 7.77 8.01 -10.92
C PRO A 4 7.30 6.98 -9.89
N ASP A 5 6.14 7.22 -9.29
CA ASP A 5 5.55 6.35 -8.28
C ASP A 5 5.28 4.96 -8.90
N ARG A 6 6.14 3.99 -8.56
CA ARG A 6 6.10 2.65 -9.15
C ARG A 6 5.06 1.80 -8.43
N ILE A 7 4.45 0.88 -9.16
CA ILE A 7 3.56 -0.10 -8.55
C ILE A 7 4.33 -1.38 -8.25
N ILE A 8 4.38 -1.75 -6.96
CA ILE A 8 5.01 -2.98 -6.48
C ILE A 8 3.98 -4.08 -6.22
N ARG A 9 4.36 -5.32 -6.52
CA ARG A 9 3.50 -6.51 -6.37
C ARG A 9 3.59 -7.08 -4.97
N LEU A 10 2.65 -7.96 -4.62
CA LEU A 10 2.54 -8.58 -3.30
C LEU A 10 3.87 -9.17 -2.80
N ARG A 11 4.62 -9.91 -3.65
CA ARG A 11 5.92 -10.49 -3.23
C ARG A 11 6.89 -9.41 -2.74
N THR A 12 6.98 -8.29 -3.45
CA THR A 12 7.84 -7.15 -3.07
C THR A 12 7.36 -6.52 -1.77
N VAL A 13 6.05 -6.34 -1.60
CA VAL A 13 5.47 -5.78 -0.36
C VAL A 13 5.79 -6.66 0.85
N LEU A 14 5.65 -7.98 0.72
CA LEU A 14 5.97 -8.91 1.81
C LEU A 14 7.45 -8.86 2.20
N VAL A 15 8.35 -8.77 1.21
CA VAL A 15 9.80 -8.64 1.45
C VAL A 15 10.13 -7.31 2.13
N ARG A 16 9.52 -6.21 1.69
CA ARG A 16 9.77 -4.86 2.23
C ARG A 16 9.23 -4.68 3.65
N THR A 17 8.08 -5.26 3.93
CA THR A 17 7.38 -5.09 5.22
C THR A 17 7.72 -6.18 6.23
N GLY A 18 8.32 -7.29 5.79
CA GLY A 18 8.55 -8.48 6.62
C GLY A 18 7.27 -9.19 7.06
N LEU A 19 6.10 -8.76 6.57
CA LEU A 19 4.81 -9.30 6.99
C LEU A 19 4.50 -10.62 6.27
N SER A 20 3.75 -11.48 6.96
CA SER A 20 3.06 -12.58 6.30
C SER A 20 1.87 -12.07 5.48
N ARG A 21 1.47 -12.83 4.45
CA ARG A 21 0.28 -12.50 3.63
C ARG A 21 -0.97 -12.29 4.49
N SER A 22 -1.19 -13.15 5.46
CA SER A 22 -2.36 -13.08 6.35
C SER A 22 -2.35 -11.81 7.20
N THR A 23 -1.19 -11.41 7.74
CA THR A 23 -1.07 -10.17 8.51
C THR A 23 -1.26 -8.94 7.64
N LEU A 24 -0.73 -8.95 6.41
CA LEU A 24 -0.96 -7.88 5.45
C LEU A 24 -2.46 -7.70 5.16
N TYR A 25 -3.18 -8.78 4.83
CA TYR A 25 -4.61 -8.69 4.57
C TYR A 25 -5.42 -8.29 5.80
N ARG A 26 -5.04 -8.74 7.00
CA ARG A 26 -5.66 -8.28 8.25
C ARG A 26 -5.47 -6.77 8.44
N LYS A 27 -4.26 -6.25 8.25
CA LYS A 27 -4.01 -4.80 8.38
C LYS A 27 -4.73 -3.97 7.32
N ILE A 28 -4.89 -4.50 6.11
CA ILE A 28 -5.72 -3.88 5.06
C ILE A 28 -7.18 -3.82 5.52
N ALA A 29 -7.73 -4.92 6.06
CA ALA A 29 -9.08 -4.94 6.60
C ALA A 29 -9.26 -3.99 7.80
N ASP A 30 -8.24 -3.86 8.65
CA ASP A 30 -8.21 -2.93 9.77
C ASP A 30 -8.01 -1.46 9.35
N GLY A 31 -7.76 -1.20 8.05
CA GLY A 31 -7.47 0.15 7.53
C GLY A 31 -6.13 0.73 7.98
N THR A 32 -5.23 -0.11 8.51
CA THR A 32 -3.89 0.27 9.01
C THR A 32 -2.77 -0.02 8.02
N PHE A 33 -3.12 -0.35 6.76
CA PHE A 33 -2.18 -0.63 5.69
C PHE A 33 -2.70 -0.09 4.35
N PRO A 34 -1.81 0.33 3.43
CA PRO A 34 -2.17 0.74 2.08
C PRO A 34 -3.09 -0.24 1.34
N ALA A 35 -4.18 0.26 0.77
CA ALA A 35 -5.09 -0.55 -0.03
C ALA A 35 -4.42 -0.99 -1.34
N GLN A 36 -4.79 -2.17 -1.83
CA GLN A 36 -4.26 -2.67 -3.10
C GLN A 36 -4.94 -1.97 -4.29
N LEU A 37 -4.14 -1.54 -5.25
CA LEU A 37 -4.57 -1.05 -6.55
C LEU A 37 -4.81 -2.24 -7.49
N LYS A 38 -6.00 -2.31 -8.10
CA LYS A 38 -6.26 -3.26 -9.19
C LYS A 38 -5.59 -2.74 -10.46
N ILE A 39 -4.59 -3.48 -10.93
CA ILE A 39 -3.85 -3.20 -12.18
C ILE A 39 -4.50 -3.96 -13.34
N SER A 40 -4.99 -5.17 -13.08
CA SER A 40 -5.66 -6.02 -14.08
C SER A 40 -6.62 -7.01 -13.41
N VAL A 41 -7.35 -7.79 -14.23
CA VAL A 41 -8.30 -8.83 -13.79
C VAL A 41 -7.73 -9.73 -12.70
N ASN A 42 -6.45 -10.13 -12.83
CA ASN A 42 -5.77 -11.02 -11.87
C ASN A 42 -4.58 -10.34 -11.16
N GLY A 43 -4.42 -9.03 -11.33
CA GLY A 43 -3.23 -8.30 -10.89
C GLY A 43 -3.57 -7.19 -9.91
N ALA A 44 -3.08 -7.32 -8.68
CA ALA A 44 -3.08 -6.24 -7.70
C ALA A 44 -1.65 -5.79 -7.38
N GLY A 45 -1.49 -4.53 -7.03
CA GLY A 45 -0.23 -3.95 -6.56
C GLY A 45 -0.45 -2.77 -5.63
N TRP A 46 0.63 -2.17 -5.15
CA TRP A 46 0.62 -1.05 -4.24
C TRP A 46 1.54 0.04 -4.77
N ARG A 47 1.20 1.30 -4.51
CA ARG A 47 2.13 2.41 -4.74
C ARG A 47 3.35 2.22 -3.87
N GLU A 48 4.52 2.33 -4.47
CA GLU A 48 5.79 2.24 -3.77
C GLU A 48 5.89 3.33 -2.69
N SER A 49 5.43 4.54 -2.97
CA SER A 49 5.38 5.63 -1.99
C SER A 49 4.52 5.31 -0.77
N ASP A 50 3.33 4.75 -0.95
CA ASP A 50 2.44 4.37 0.16
C ASP A 50 3.07 3.31 1.05
N ILE A 51 3.72 2.31 0.45
CA ILE A 51 4.45 1.28 1.20
C ILE A 51 5.65 1.89 1.93
N ASN A 52 6.41 2.79 1.30
CA ASN A 52 7.54 3.44 1.94
C ASN A 52 7.09 4.28 3.15
N ARG A 53 6.03 5.08 2.99
CA ARG A 53 5.44 5.84 4.11
C ARG A 53 4.95 4.93 5.23
N TRP A 54 4.37 3.78 4.89
CA TRP A 54 3.98 2.79 5.89
C TRP A 54 5.18 2.17 6.60
N VAL A 55 6.28 1.90 5.89
CA VAL A 55 7.52 1.37 6.48
C VAL A 55 8.19 2.39 7.40
N GLU A 56 8.12 3.68 7.08
CA GLU A 56 8.66 4.77 7.90
C GLU A 56 7.93 4.89 9.25
N ASP A 57 6.59 4.84 9.24
CA ASP A 57 5.79 4.83 10.47
C ASP A 57 4.53 3.95 10.32
N PRO A 58 4.64 2.64 10.64
CA PRO A 58 3.51 1.71 10.54
C PRO A 58 2.37 1.99 11.51
N VAL A 59 2.62 2.69 12.62
CA VAL A 59 1.67 2.90 13.71
C VAL A 59 0.84 4.15 13.45
N SER A 60 1.47 5.20 12.95
CA SER A 60 0.80 6.46 12.61
C SER A 60 0.35 6.52 11.15
N TRP A 61 0.60 5.48 10.35
CA TRP A 61 0.19 5.47 8.95
C TRP A 61 -1.30 5.71 8.80
N ARG A 62 -1.64 6.64 7.92
CA ARG A 62 -3.01 7.02 7.57
C ARG A 62 -3.09 7.13 6.04
N PRO A 63 -4.18 6.64 5.43
CA PRO A 63 -4.40 6.85 4.00
C PRO A 63 -4.52 8.34 3.73
N MET A 64 -3.73 8.86 2.79
CA MET A 64 -3.97 10.17 2.21
C MET A 64 -5.27 10.05 1.40
N ARG A 65 -6.37 10.65 1.86
CA ARG A 65 -7.65 10.54 1.16
C ARG A 65 -7.59 11.41 -0.11
N GLU A 66 -7.20 10.81 -1.23
CA GLU A 66 -7.38 11.38 -2.56
C GLU A 66 -8.87 11.23 -2.93
N GLY A 67 -9.70 12.08 -2.33
CA GLY A 67 -11.16 11.96 -2.39
C GLY A 67 -11.94 13.12 -1.75
N ASP A 68 -11.28 14.20 -1.31
CA ASP A 68 -11.94 15.51 -1.22
C ASP A 68 -12.04 16.20 -2.60
N GLU A 69 -11.47 15.60 -3.65
CA GLU A 69 -11.63 15.99 -5.07
C GLU A 69 -12.60 15.04 -5.80
N MET A 70 -13.89 15.14 -5.49
CA MET A 70 -15.02 15.03 -6.45
C MET A 70 -16.30 15.28 -5.66
N ARG A 71 -16.61 16.57 -5.49
CA ARG A 71 -18.00 17.04 -5.42
C ARG A 71 -18.47 17.36 -6.82
#